data_AF-A0AAE1DV58-F1
#
_entry.id   AF-A0AAE1DV58-F1
#
_cell.length_a   1.000
_cell.length_b   1.000
_cell.length_c   1.000
_cell.angle_alpha   90.00
_cell.angle_beta   90.00
_cell.angle_gamma   90.00
#
_symmetry.space_group_name_H-M   'P 1'
#
loop_
_entity.id
_entity.type
_entity.pdbx_description
1 polymer ?
#
loop_
_entity_poly.entity_id
_entity_poly.type
_entity_poly.pdbx_seq_one_letter_code
_entity_poly.pdbx_strand_id
1 'polypeptide(L)'
;MSFASRPSVLHSFFYLYSFLLSTYSHFGFEILTSSDILLETFNSSLTSVTFRALGQKFKLSLCGDANVLHPQAVAKLVDGHHAETNIPIHRDTIFSGIANNMADHRVNAAKVNEVWIIHIRSSNNLVSVEPLRWYRPGSDRKSMVVYKGFNQPDWNFALHQHSSVSGGEAKTFAQSKFPLHENKVNDLFTRRQRKSARNTRGNFHKLHGHKYDLEKPNHIENVFFNNTLHGNSSFPKRMRRSSDSASPSPTECDLMSIVDFNLYKQLGSDPQLVISALIIAYKHVDEIFRKTKFGDVTNCGIVIKEFRIYSNYTYENQHFNSRNTNNVMDSGVFLDIMRNSTGSSHFYNFCLVHLNCKKTFSKFESGMSYWAQVSDDHWSAGVCGVYYDENLTPSPSNLLVTTESSDLGIRLIDYALAIAHEIGHAWGSHHDNRTNGCHTGPHLMKSRALPGNFIHTAKFSPCSVKSISALLEIRRKNCFQDSTASPSTCLSDLASARNSKTQTSDNTRRPETTEHTDNVDLCCTATQTTNVSSNAQLPCSLSNKDNCTVAPAGHPYGDVSY
;
A
#
# COMPACT_ATOMS: atom_id res chain seq x y z
N MET A 1 -34.39 11.22 -63.41
CA MET A 1 -33.65 12.32 -62.75
C MET A 1 -33.83 12.19 -61.24
N SER A 2 -32.73 12.34 -60.51
CA SER A 2 -32.44 11.77 -59.20
C SER A 2 -33.33 12.21 -58.02
N PHE A 3 -33.77 11.20 -57.26
CA PHE A 3 -34.07 11.31 -55.83
C PHE A 3 -32.75 11.31 -55.04
N ALA A 4 -32.48 12.35 -54.27
CA ALA A 4 -31.40 12.36 -53.27
C ALA A 4 -31.99 12.06 -51.89
N SER A 5 -31.67 10.88 -51.37
CA SER A 5 -32.00 10.39 -50.04
C SER A 5 -31.24 11.16 -48.95
N ARG A 6 -31.96 11.58 -47.90
CA ARG A 6 -31.36 12.13 -46.68
C ARG A 6 -30.69 11.00 -45.88
N PRO A 7 -29.49 11.19 -45.30
CA PRO A 7 -28.91 10.18 -44.42
C PRO A 7 -29.69 10.12 -43.10
N SER A 8 -29.90 8.90 -42.60
CA SER A 8 -30.61 8.63 -41.36
C SER A 8 -29.83 9.10 -40.13
N VAL A 9 -30.57 9.59 -39.13
CA VAL A 9 -30.10 10.10 -37.84
C VAL A 9 -29.20 9.11 -37.08
N LEU A 10 -29.29 7.81 -37.39
CA LEU A 10 -28.46 6.75 -36.80
C LEU A 10 -26.97 6.83 -37.17
N HIS A 11 -26.62 7.38 -38.35
CA HIS A 11 -25.21 7.50 -38.76
C HIS A 11 -24.46 8.62 -38.02
N SER A 12 -25.16 9.69 -37.61
CA SER A 12 -24.55 10.81 -36.88
C SER A 12 -24.28 10.47 -35.41
N PHE A 13 -25.05 9.55 -34.80
CA PHE A 13 -24.80 9.08 -33.43
C PHE A 13 -23.56 8.18 -33.34
N PHE A 14 -23.30 7.33 -34.33
CA PHE A 14 -22.10 6.50 -34.36
C PHE A 14 -20.81 7.33 -34.51
N TYR A 15 -20.84 8.41 -35.31
CA TYR A 15 -19.70 9.30 -35.44
C TYR A 15 -19.49 10.14 -34.18
N LEU A 16 -20.52 10.67 -33.53
CA LEU A 16 -20.37 11.40 -32.24
C LEU A 16 -19.87 10.50 -31.10
N TYR A 17 -20.30 9.24 -31.05
CA TYR A 17 -19.81 8.27 -30.04
C TYR A 17 -18.36 7.85 -30.32
N SER A 18 -18.00 7.65 -31.59
CA SER A 18 -16.62 7.34 -32.01
C SER A 18 -15.68 8.55 -31.89
N PHE A 19 -16.18 9.78 -32.08
CA PHE A 19 -15.39 11.00 -31.88
C PHE A 19 -15.19 11.31 -30.39
N LEU A 20 -16.19 11.06 -29.54
CA LEU A 20 -16.05 11.15 -28.09
C LEU A 20 -15.05 10.11 -27.57
N LEU A 21 -15.07 8.86 -28.06
CA LEU A 21 -14.06 7.85 -27.72
C LEU A 21 -12.66 8.19 -28.28
N SER A 22 -12.57 8.86 -29.43
CA SER A 22 -11.30 9.22 -30.06
C SER A 22 -10.62 10.44 -29.41
N THR A 23 -11.36 11.38 -28.82
CA THR A 23 -10.77 12.56 -28.16
C THR A 23 -10.28 12.27 -26.73
N TYR A 24 -10.67 11.14 -26.12
CA TYR A 24 -10.07 10.69 -24.86
C TYR A 24 -8.62 10.18 -25.02
N SER A 25 -8.17 9.90 -26.24
CA SER A 25 -6.79 9.42 -26.51
C SER A 25 -5.69 10.47 -26.24
N HIS A 26 -6.05 11.73 -25.99
CA HIS A 26 -5.12 12.78 -25.56
C HIS A 26 -4.94 12.86 -24.05
N PHE A 27 -5.78 12.15 -23.28
CA PHE A 27 -5.67 12.09 -21.84
C PHE A 27 -4.96 10.79 -21.45
N GLY A 28 -3.98 10.88 -20.55
CA GLY A 28 -3.21 9.72 -20.09
C GLY A 28 -3.99 8.70 -19.24
N PHE A 29 -5.33 8.76 -19.26
CA PHE A 29 -6.27 7.95 -18.51
C PHE A 29 -7.54 7.64 -19.32
N GLU A 30 -8.26 6.58 -18.95
CA GLU A 30 -9.57 6.20 -19.50
C GLU A 30 -10.55 5.91 -18.35
N ILE A 31 -11.85 5.97 -18.62
CA ILE A 31 -12.90 5.63 -17.65
C ILE A 31 -13.50 4.28 -18.01
N LEU A 32 -13.59 3.39 -17.03
CA LEU A 32 -14.30 2.12 -17.13
C LEU A 32 -15.53 2.14 -16.24
N THR A 33 -16.53 1.37 -16.64
CA THR A 33 -17.68 1.00 -15.84
C THR A 33 -17.57 -0.47 -15.44
N SER A 34 -18.38 -0.90 -14.46
CA SER A 34 -18.45 -2.31 -14.07
C SER A 34 -18.71 -3.27 -15.25
N SER A 35 -19.47 -2.85 -16.27
CA SER A 35 -19.75 -3.68 -17.46
C SER A 35 -18.56 -3.84 -18.41
N ASP A 36 -17.54 -3.00 -18.31
CA ASP A 36 -16.34 -3.11 -19.15
C ASP A 36 -15.35 -4.16 -18.64
N ILE A 37 -15.59 -4.70 -17.44
CA ILE A 37 -14.75 -5.71 -16.79
C ILE A 37 -15.48 -7.05 -16.80
N LEU A 38 -15.01 -7.96 -17.64
CA LEU A 38 -15.52 -9.32 -17.77
C LEU A 38 -14.87 -10.22 -16.72
N LEU A 39 -15.69 -11.00 -16.01
CA LEU A 39 -15.24 -11.95 -14.99
C LEU A 39 -15.63 -13.37 -15.40
N GLU A 40 -14.63 -14.24 -15.45
CA GLU A 40 -14.77 -15.67 -15.72
C GLU A 40 -14.14 -16.43 -14.55
N THR A 41 -14.94 -17.18 -13.80
CA THR A 41 -14.45 -18.00 -12.69
C THR A 41 -14.26 -19.43 -13.18
N PHE A 42 -13.01 -19.89 -13.24
CA PHE A 42 -12.70 -21.24 -13.74
C PHE A 42 -12.84 -22.31 -12.66
N ASN A 43 -12.50 -22.00 -11.40
CA ASN A 43 -12.73 -22.84 -10.22
C ASN A 43 -12.77 -21.97 -8.94
N SER A 44 -12.95 -22.58 -7.76
CA SER A 44 -13.05 -21.85 -6.48
C SER A 44 -11.80 -21.05 -6.07
N SER A 45 -10.65 -21.27 -6.73
CA SER A 45 -9.36 -20.67 -6.37
C SER A 45 -8.81 -19.67 -7.38
N LEU A 46 -9.24 -19.75 -8.65
CA LEU A 46 -8.71 -18.95 -9.76
C LEU A 46 -9.81 -18.15 -10.45
N THR A 47 -9.66 -16.83 -10.42
CA THR A 47 -10.54 -15.86 -11.09
C THR A 47 -9.83 -15.25 -12.30
N SER A 48 -10.48 -15.24 -13.45
CA SER A 48 -10.01 -14.52 -14.64
C SER A 48 -10.78 -13.22 -14.81
N VAL A 49 -10.04 -12.13 -14.98
CA VAL A 49 -10.59 -10.79 -15.17
C VAL A 49 -10.06 -10.22 -16.48
N THR A 50 -10.95 -9.82 -17.38
CA THR A 50 -10.57 -9.28 -18.68
C THR A 50 -11.20 -7.91 -18.91
N PHE A 51 -10.41 -6.94 -19.36
CA PHE A 51 -10.89 -5.62 -19.76
C PHE A 51 -9.99 -5.01 -20.83
N ARG A 52 -10.48 -3.98 -21.52
CA ARG A 52 -9.69 -3.19 -22.47
C ARG A 52 -9.59 -1.77 -21.95
N ALA A 53 -8.36 -1.25 -21.89
CA ALA A 53 -8.10 0.13 -21.54
C ALA A 53 -6.74 0.56 -22.12
N LEU A 54 -6.58 1.86 -22.38
CA LEU A 54 -5.33 2.50 -22.79
C LEU A 54 -4.74 1.86 -24.05
N GLY A 55 -5.63 1.54 -25.01
CA GLY A 55 -5.32 0.84 -26.25
C GLY A 55 -4.91 -0.64 -26.09
N GLN A 56 -4.97 -1.21 -24.88
CA GLN A 56 -4.49 -2.57 -24.56
C GLN A 56 -5.60 -3.45 -24.00
N LYS A 57 -5.58 -4.76 -24.32
CA LYS A 57 -6.38 -5.77 -23.64
C LYS A 57 -5.59 -6.33 -22.45
N PHE A 58 -6.22 -6.36 -21.28
CA PHE A 58 -5.68 -6.96 -20.06
C PHE A 58 -6.44 -8.25 -19.77
N LYS A 59 -5.72 -9.35 -19.56
CA LYS A 59 -6.24 -10.62 -19.05
C LYS A 59 -5.53 -10.96 -17.76
N LEU A 60 -6.21 -10.90 -16.63
CA LEU A 60 -5.65 -11.14 -15.30
C LEU A 60 -6.01 -12.55 -14.84
N SER A 61 -5.04 -13.26 -14.27
CA SER A 61 -5.24 -14.53 -13.57
C SER A 61 -5.00 -14.28 -12.09
N LEU A 62 -6.06 -14.34 -11.29
CA LEU A 62 -6.12 -13.88 -9.90
C LEU A 62 -6.40 -15.04 -8.94
N CYS A 63 -5.65 -15.09 -7.85
CA CYS A 63 -5.88 -15.98 -6.72
C CYS A 63 -6.24 -15.13 -5.50
N GLY A 64 -7.08 -15.67 -4.60
CA GLY A 64 -7.31 -15.06 -3.30
C GLY A 64 -5.99 -14.90 -2.54
N ASP A 65 -5.67 -13.69 -2.11
CA ASP A 65 -4.44 -13.39 -1.37
C ASP A 65 -4.63 -12.21 -0.42
N ALA A 66 -4.92 -12.55 0.83
CA ALA A 66 -5.05 -11.63 1.94
C ALA A 66 -3.88 -11.76 2.93
N ASN A 67 -2.68 -12.17 2.50
CA ASN A 67 -1.54 -12.45 3.39
C ASN A 67 -1.04 -11.24 4.18
N VAL A 68 -1.34 -10.02 3.73
CA VAL A 68 -1.05 -8.79 4.51
C VAL A 68 -1.96 -8.65 5.74
N LEU A 69 -3.04 -9.43 5.84
CA LEU A 69 -3.97 -9.41 6.96
C LEU A 69 -3.63 -10.54 7.94
N HIS A 70 -3.31 -10.19 9.18
CA HIS A 70 -3.14 -11.15 10.28
C HIS A 70 -4.37 -12.07 10.35
N PRO A 71 -4.28 -13.40 10.62
CA PRO A 71 -5.43 -14.31 10.58
C PRO A 71 -6.63 -13.86 11.43
N GLN A 72 -6.36 -13.26 12.58
CA GLN A 72 -7.35 -12.71 13.51
C GLN A 72 -7.62 -11.21 13.29
N ALA A 73 -7.35 -10.67 12.10
CA ALA A 73 -7.57 -9.26 11.81
C ALA A 73 -9.03 -8.86 12.05
N VAL A 74 -9.21 -7.73 12.73
CA VAL A 74 -10.52 -7.15 13.02
C VAL A 74 -10.66 -5.76 12.41
N ALA A 75 -11.87 -5.34 12.10
CA ALA A 75 -12.16 -3.98 11.66
C ALA A 75 -13.29 -3.39 12.51
N LYS A 76 -13.13 -2.11 12.88
CA LYS A 76 -14.07 -1.38 13.71
C LYS A 76 -14.42 -0.04 13.08
N LEU A 77 -15.71 0.27 13.02
CA LEU A 77 -16.24 1.59 12.72
C LEU A 77 -16.44 2.33 14.04
N VAL A 78 -15.95 3.56 14.12
CA VAL A 78 -16.02 4.39 15.32
C VAL A 78 -16.82 5.65 15.01
N ASP A 79 -17.78 5.99 15.87
CA ASP A 79 -18.55 7.22 15.74
C ASP A 79 -17.91 8.40 16.49
N GLY A 80 -18.59 9.55 16.53
CA GLY A 80 -18.08 10.75 17.21
C GLY A 80 -18.01 10.64 18.73
N HIS A 81 -18.72 9.67 19.33
CA HIS A 81 -18.75 9.37 20.77
C HIS A 81 -17.82 8.21 21.16
N HIS A 82 -16.99 7.72 20.23
CA HIS A 82 -16.13 6.55 20.40
C HIS A 82 -16.89 5.23 20.53
N ALA A 83 -18.17 5.16 20.13
CA ALA A 83 -18.87 3.89 20.06
C ALA A 83 -18.31 3.07 18.89
N GLU A 84 -17.94 1.82 19.18
CA GLU A 84 -17.33 0.91 18.20
C GLU A 84 -18.35 -0.09 17.66
N THR A 85 -18.36 -0.28 16.36
CA THR A 85 -19.13 -1.34 15.67
C THR A 85 -18.18 -2.21 14.87
N ASN A 86 -18.27 -3.53 15.05
CA ASN A 86 -17.45 -4.47 14.28
C ASN A 86 -17.89 -4.49 12.81
N ILE A 87 -16.92 -4.46 11.91
CA ILE A 87 -17.11 -4.57 10.45
C ILE A 87 -16.47 -5.88 9.99
N PRO A 88 -17.15 -6.68 9.13
CA PRO A 88 -16.53 -7.86 8.55
C PRO A 88 -15.36 -7.47 7.63
N ILE A 89 -14.30 -8.26 7.59
CA ILE A 89 -13.24 -8.15 6.59
C ILE A 89 -13.45 -9.24 5.54
N HIS A 90 -13.85 -8.86 4.33
CA HIS A 90 -14.06 -9.79 3.21
C HIS A 90 -12.71 -10.17 2.58
N ARG A 91 -12.09 -11.26 3.06
CA ARG A 91 -10.79 -11.73 2.55
C ARG A 91 -10.88 -12.33 1.14
N ASP A 92 -12.04 -12.87 0.81
CA ASP A 92 -12.37 -13.49 -0.48
C ASP A 92 -12.45 -12.49 -1.64
N THR A 93 -12.46 -11.19 -1.33
CA THR A 93 -12.47 -10.13 -2.34
C THR A 93 -11.11 -9.50 -2.58
N ILE A 94 -10.04 -10.02 -1.95
CA ILE A 94 -8.67 -9.55 -2.09
C ILE A 94 -7.85 -10.57 -2.87
N PHE A 95 -7.16 -10.12 -3.89
CA PHE A 95 -6.48 -10.96 -4.85
C PHE A 95 -5.05 -10.52 -5.11
N SER A 96 -4.22 -11.49 -5.48
CA SER A 96 -2.96 -11.27 -6.18
C SER A 96 -2.89 -12.19 -7.39
N GLY A 97 -2.03 -11.85 -8.35
CA GLY A 97 -1.95 -12.64 -9.57
C GLY A 97 -0.97 -12.11 -10.59
N ILE A 98 -1.22 -12.48 -11.85
CA ILE A 98 -0.43 -12.06 -13.01
C ILE A 98 -1.31 -11.51 -14.11
N ALA A 99 -0.80 -10.58 -14.92
CA ALA A 99 -1.49 -10.05 -16.09
C ALA A 99 -0.87 -10.58 -17.39
N ASN A 100 -1.74 -10.76 -18.39
CA ASN A 100 -1.43 -11.17 -19.76
C ASN A 100 -0.59 -12.44 -19.86
N ASN A 101 -0.72 -13.33 -18.87
CA ASN A 101 0.19 -14.45 -18.70
C ASN A 101 1.64 -13.95 -18.83
N MET A 102 2.10 -13.03 -17.99
CA MET A 102 3.50 -12.62 -17.92
C MET A 102 3.92 -12.61 -16.44
N ALA A 103 4.94 -13.39 -16.09
CA ALA A 103 5.31 -13.63 -14.69
C ALA A 103 5.83 -12.36 -14.00
N ASP A 104 6.43 -11.44 -14.75
CA ASP A 104 6.89 -10.15 -14.27
C ASP A 104 5.76 -9.12 -14.17
N HIS A 105 4.58 -9.38 -14.77
CA HIS A 105 3.39 -8.53 -14.68
C HIS A 105 2.54 -8.92 -13.46
N ARG A 106 2.97 -8.51 -12.28
CA ARG A 106 2.28 -8.78 -11.01
C ARG A 106 1.02 -7.95 -10.86
N VAL A 107 0.00 -8.54 -10.23
CA VAL A 107 -1.28 -7.88 -9.97
C VAL A 107 -1.58 -7.93 -8.48
N ASN A 108 -1.99 -6.79 -7.92
CA ASN A 108 -2.73 -6.70 -6.66
C ASN A 108 -4.11 -6.15 -6.99
N ALA A 109 -5.17 -6.83 -6.54
CA ALA A 109 -6.53 -6.44 -6.87
C ALA A 109 -7.50 -6.64 -5.70
N ALA A 110 -8.54 -5.81 -5.64
CA ALA A 110 -9.67 -5.98 -4.74
C ALA A 110 -10.98 -5.63 -5.46
N LYS A 111 -12.08 -6.28 -5.05
CA LYS A 111 -13.42 -6.03 -5.61
C LYS A 111 -14.43 -5.70 -4.50
N VAL A 112 -15.11 -4.57 -4.61
CA VAL A 112 -16.17 -4.16 -3.67
C VAL A 112 -17.36 -3.62 -4.45
N ASN A 113 -18.55 -4.21 -4.29
CA ASN A 113 -19.79 -3.71 -4.92
C ASN A 113 -19.63 -3.42 -6.43
N GLU A 114 -19.00 -4.35 -7.16
CA GLU A 114 -18.68 -4.26 -8.61
C GLU A 114 -17.59 -3.25 -9.00
N VAL A 115 -17.04 -2.52 -8.02
CA VAL A 115 -15.89 -1.65 -8.21
C VAL A 115 -14.62 -2.42 -7.99
N TRP A 116 -13.67 -2.25 -8.91
CA TRP A 116 -12.34 -2.84 -8.83
C TRP A 116 -11.30 -1.80 -8.43
N ILE A 117 -10.36 -2.24 -7.60
CA ILE A 117 -9.08 -1.58 -7.35
C ILE A 117 -8.03 -2.54 -7.88
N ILE A 118 -7.30 -2.21 -8.95
CA ILE A 118 -6.34 -3.11 -9.59
C ILE A 118 -5.05 -2.35 -9.86
N HIS A 119 -3.93 -2.82 -9.32
CA HIS A 119 -2.60 -2.36 -9.72
C HIS A 119 -1.87 -3.48 -10.45
N ILE A 120 -1.52 -3.25 -11.71
CA ILE A 120 -0.73 -4.14 -12.56
C ILE A 120 0.67 -3.55 -12.69
N ARG A 121 1.68 -4.24 -12.15
CA ARG A 121 3.07 -3.80 -12.15
C ARG A 121 3.94 -4.76 -12.95
N SER A 122 4.72 -4.20 -13.85
CA SER A 122 5.79 -4.88 -14.59
C SER A 122 7.15 -4.27 -14.23
N SER A 123 8.21 -4.71 -14.89
CA SER A 123 9.56 -4.17 -14.74
C SER A 123 9.68 -2.67 -15.06
N ASN A 124 8.86 -2.16 -15.99
CA ASN A 124 8.97 -0.77 -16.48
C ASN A 124 7.64 -0.01 -16.54
N ASN A 125 6.52 -0.66 -16.22
CA ASN A 125 5.19 -0.08 -16.36
C ASN A 125 4.29 -0.40 -15.17
N LEU A 126 3.47 0.57 -14.78
CA LEU A 126 2.44 0.46 -13.77
C LEU A 126 1.12 0.91 -14.40
N VAL A 127 0.09 0.08 -14.30
CA VAL A 127 -1.28 0.42 -14.68
C VAL A 127 -2.15 0.32 -13.43
N SER A 128 -2.91 1.37 -13.15
CA SER A 128 -3.83 1.43 -12.02
C SER A 128 -5.26 1.55 -12.52
N VAL A 129 -6.16 0.77 -11.94
CA VAL A 129 -7.62 0.89 -12.02
C VAL A 129 -8.09 1.26 -10.62
N GLU A 130 -8.73 2.42 -10.46
CA GLU A 130 -9.17 2.91 -9.16
C GLU A 130 -10.56 3.54 -9.25
N PRO A 131 -11.34 3.59 -8.16
CA PRO A 131 -12.64 4.25 -8.13
C PRO A 131 -12.55 5.71 -8.58
N LEU A 132 -13.34 6.09 -9.60
CA LEU A 132 -13.34 7.45 -10.15
C LEU A 132 -13.70 8.49 -9.08
N ARG A 133 -14.56 8.12 -8.14
CA ARG A 133 -15.05 8.98 -7.07
C ARG A 133 -13.98 9.52 -6.12
N TRP A 134 -12.82 8.86 -6.03
CA TRP A 134 -11.69 9.32 -5.21
C TRP A 134 -11.06 10.61 -5.76
N TYR A 135 -11.16 10.80 -7.08
CA TYR A 135 -10.61 11.94 -7.79
C TYR A 135 -11.68 12.94 -8.20
N ARG A 136 -12.90 12.46 -8.44
CA ARG A 136 -14.05 13.28 -8.81
C ARG A 136 -15.24 12.99 -7.89
N PRO A 137 -15.34 13.70 -6.74
CA PRO A 137 -16.49 13.58 -5.86
C PRO A 137 -17.80 13.78 -6.62
N GLY A 138 -18.78 12.90 -6.39
CA GLY A 138 -20.09 12.94 -7.06
C GLY A 138 -20.17 12.20 -8.39
N SER A 139 -19.08 11.58 -8.88
CA SER A 139 -19.17 10.65 -10.00
C SER A 139 -20.00 9.41 -9.66
N ASP A 140 -20.40 8.66 -10.69
CA ASP A 140 -21.05 7.36 -10.52
C ASP A 140 -20.22 6.42 -9.61
N ARG A 141 -20.93 5.64 -8.78
CA ARG A 141 -20.32 4.79 -7.75
C ARG A 141 -19.64 3.55 -8.31
N LYS A 142 -19.98 3.15 -9.54
CA LYS A 142 -19.45 1.95 -10.21
C LYS A 142 -18.43 2.28 -11.30
N SER A 143 -18.11 3.55 -11.45
CA SER A 143 -17.13 4.03 -12.43
C SER A 143 -15.72 4.03 -11.85
N MET A 144 -14.76 3.65 -12.68
CA MET A 144 -13.34 3.53 -12.36
C MET A 144 -12.53 4.34 -13.36
N VAL A 145 -11.39 4.84 -12.92
CA VAL A 145 -10.38 5.47 -13.79
C VAL A 145 -9.21 4.51 -13.97
N VAL A 146 -8.73 4.39 -15.20
CA VAL A 146 -7.56 3.61 -15.57
C VAL A 146 -6.47 4.54 -16.04
N TYR A 147 -5.28 4.45 -15.48
CA TYR A 147 -4.16 5.32 -15.86
C TYR A 147 -2.82 4.57 -15.78
N LYS A 148 -1.82 5.05 -16.54
CA LYS A 148 -0.44 4.52 -16.49
C LYS A 148 0.46 5.42 -15.66
N GLY A 149 1.26 4.83 -14.79
CA GLY A 149 2.34 5.49 -14.06
C GLY A 149 1.94 6.89 -13.57
N PHE A 150 2.67 7.89 -14.07
CA PHE A 150 2.60 9.32 -13.72
C PHE A 150 1.44 10.09 -14.33
N ASN A 151 0.64 9.49 -15.21
CA ASN A 151 -0.51 10.17 -15.80
C ASN A 151 -1.61 10.29 -14.76
N GLN A 152 -1.40 11.16 -13.76
CA GLN A 152 -2.49 11.61 -12.92
C GLN A 152 -3.48 12.30 -13.87
N PRO A 153 -4.77 11.96 -13.79
CA PRO A 153 -5.77 12.67 -14.56
C PRO A 153 -5.69 14.16 -14.20
N ASP A 154 -5.22 15.01 -15.12
CA ASP A 154 -5.30 16.46 -14.94
C ASP A 154 -6.75 16.89 -15.18
N TRP A 155 -7.54 16.84 -14.11
CA TRP A 155 -8.96 17.18 -14.15
C TRP A 155 -9.21 18.65 -14.47
N ASN A 156 -8.24 19.54 -14.25
CA ASN A 156 -8.38 20.96 -14.57
C ASN A 156 -8.29 21.20 -16.09
N PHE A 157 -7.46 20.44 -16.80
CA PHE A 157 -7.34 20.54 -18.25
C PHE A 157 -8.54 19.92 -19.00
N ALA A 158 -9.09 18.82 -18.48
CA ALA A 158 -10.28 18.17 -19.04
C ALA A 158 -11.56 19.04 -18.96
N LEU A 159 -11.64 19.98 -18.02
CA LEU A 159 -12.81 20.86 -17.83
C LEU A 159 -12.85 22.05 -18.81
N HIS A 160 -11.70 22.54 -19.28
CA HIS A 160 -11.66 23.68 -20.23
C HIS A 160 -12.17 23.34 -21.63
N GLN A 161 -12.25 22.05 -22.00
CA GLN A 161 -12.82 21.64 -23.29
C GLN A 161 -14.33 21.34 -23.23
N HIS A 162 -14.88 21.05 -22.05
CA HIS A 162 -16.32 20.82 -21.88
C HIS A 162 -17.13 22.13 -21.81
N SER A 163 -16.55 23.22 -21.29
CA SER A 163 -17.22 24.52 -21.22
C SER A 163 -17.32 25.26 -22.56
N SER A 164 -16.57 24.85 -23.59
CA SER A 164 -16.69 25.41 -24.94
C SER A 164 -17.84 24.80 -25.77
N VAL A 165 -18.54 23.78 -25.28
CA VAL A 165 -19.62 23.10 -26.03
C VAL A 165 -21.00 23.32 -25.41
N SER A 166 -21.10 23.77 -24.16
CA SER A 166 -22.37 24.20 -23.56
C SER A 166 -22.32 25.69 -23.26
N GLY A 167 -22.98 26.49 -24.11
CA GLY A 167 -23.14 27.93 -23.89
C GLY A 167 -23.72 28.22 -22.50
N GLY A 168 -22.92 28.87 -21.66
CA GLY A 168 -23.29 29.31 -20.32
C GLY A 168 -22.11 30.02 -19.67
N GLU A 169 -22.32 31.24 -19.23
CA GLU A 169 -21.31 32.26 -18.89
C GLU A 169 -20.15 31.76 -17.98
N ALA A 170 -18.93 31.97 -18.46
CA ALA A 170 -17.70 31.73 -17.71
C ALA A 170 -17.47 32.83 -16.67
N LYS A 171 -17.46 32.47 -15.37
CA LYS A 171 -16.76 33.25 -14.35
C LYS A 171 -15.32 32.76 -14.25
N THR A 172 -14.41 33.62 -14.68
CA THR A 172 -12.96 33.45 -14.66
C THR A 172 -12.44 33.22 -13.23
N PHE A 173 -11.88 32.04 -12.95
CA PHE A 173 -11.01 31.83 -11.79
C PHE A 173 -9.56 32.00 -12.25
N ALA A 174 -8.87 32.96 -11.64
CA ALA A 174 -7.55 33.40 -12.06
C ALA A 174 -6.49 32.30 -11.87
N GLN A 175 -5.65 32.15 -12.89
CA GLN A 175 -4.42 31.34 -12.90
C GLN A 175 -3.49 31.78 -11.75
N SER A 176 -3.20 30.88 -10.81
CA SER A 176 -1.94 30.97 -10.05
C SER A 176 -0.83 30.35 -10.89
N LYS A 177 -0.11 31.22 -11.62
CA LYS A 177 1.22 30.90 -12.17
C LYS A 177 2.09 30.34 -11.05
N PHE A 178 2.65 29.15 -11.24
CA PHE A 178 3.80 28.66 -10.48
C PHE A 178 5.06 29.39 -10.97
N PRO A 179 5.74 30.21 -10.15
CA PRO A 179 7.08 30.65 -10.47
C PRO A 179 8.06 29.63 -9.88
N LEU A 180 8.81 28.96 -10.74
CA LEU A 180 10.16 28.53 -10.38
C LEU A 180 10.94 29.79 -10.01
N HIS A 181 11.27 29.96 -8.73
CA HIS A 181 12.19 31.01 -8.31
C HIS A 181 13.20 30.46 -7.30
N GLU A 182 14.37 30.14 -7.83
CA GLU A 182 15.63 30.17 -7.10
C GLU A 182 15.91 31.61 -6.60
N ASN A 183 16.60 31.68 -5.45
CA ASN A 183 17.34 32.81 -4.90
C ASN A 183 16.55 34.04 -4.43
N LYS A 184 16.16 34.03 -3.13
CA LYS A 184 16.34 35.12 -2.13
C LYS A 184 15.57 34.79 -0.83
N VAL A 185 16.14 33.96 0.04
CA VAL A 185 15.58 33.70 1.39
C VAL A 185 16.64 33.91 2.49
N ASN A 186 17.57 34.85 2.28
CA ASN A 186 18.58 35.20 3.30
C ASN A 186 18.46 36.62 3.88
N ASP A 187 17.45 37.42 3.54
CA ASP A 187 17.42 38.83 3.97
C ASP A 187 16.13 39.31 4.69
N LEU A 188 15.18 38.40 4.96
CA LEU A 188 13.95 38.73 5.71
C LEU A 188 13.95 38.23 7.17
N PHE A 189 14.95 37.42 7.56
CA PHE A 189 15.10 36.95 8.94
C PHE A 189 15.71 38.01 9.88
N THR A 190 16.40 39.03 9.36
CA THR A 190 17.13 40.01 10.19
C THR A 190 16.30 41.26 10.56
N ARG A 191 15.12 41.47 9.95
CA ARG A 191 14.30 42.69 10.17
C ARG A 191 13.11 42.52 11.14
N ARG A 192 12.70 41.30 11.47
CA ARG A 192 11.58 41.06 12.41
C ARG A 192 11.98 40.93 13.88
N GLN A 193 13.26 40.69 14.20
CA GLN A 193 13.72 40.63 15.60
C GLN A 193 13.83 42.00 16.30
N ARG A 194 13.74 43.13 15.59
CA ARG A 194 13.87 44.47 16.21
C ARG A 194 12.56 45.15 16.60
N LYS A 195 11.37 44.58 16.29
CA LYS A 195 10.07 45.23 16.57
C LYS A 195 9.17 44.56 17.61
N SER A 196 9.55 43.39 18.16
CA SER A 196 8.77 42.68 19.19
C SER A 196 9.39 42.76 20.59
N ALA A 197 10.14 43.84 20.89
CA ALA A 197 10.79 44.06 22.20
C ALA A 197 10.15 45.21 23.01
N ARG A 198 8.94 45.66 22.67
CA ARG A 198 8.18 46.63 23.48
C ARG A 198 6.70 46.22 23.53
N ASN A 199 6.20 45.98 24.74
CA ASN A 199 4.88 45.49 25.14
C ASN A 199 4.71 43.97 24.89
N THR A 200 4.53 43.09 25.88
CA THR A 200 3.83 43.20 27.17
C THR A 200 4.43 42.22 28.19
N ARG A 201 4.44 42.60 29.46
CA ARG A 201 4.71 41.74 30.63
C ARG A 201 3.50 40.83 30.88
N GLY A 202 3.72 39.52 31.06
CA GLY A 202 2.72 38.56 31.51
C GLY A 202 3.24 37.13 31.39
N ASN A 203 3.32 36.41 32.52
CA ASN A 203 3.94 35.09 32.68
C ASN A 203 3.43 34.03 31.70
N PHE A 204 4.35 33.40 30.96
CA PHE A 204 4.21 32.05 30.43
C PHE A 204 5.57 31.35 30.53
N HIS A 205 5.61 30.20 31.23
CA HIS A 205 6.79 29.35 31.33
C HIS A 205 7.13 28.78 29.94
N LYS A 206 8.37 29.06 29.49
CA LYS A 206 8.98 28.54 28.27
C LYS A 206 9.52 27.13 28.52
N LEU A 207 8.99 26.14 27.80
CA LEU A 207 9.72 24.92 27.47
C LEU A 207 10.63 25.23 26.27
N HIS A 208 11.93 25.36 26.54
CA HIS A 208 12.96 25.51 25.52
C HIS A 208 13.44 24.13 25.07
N GLY A 209 13.28 23.82 23.77
CA GLY A 209 14.03 22.76 23.12
C GLY A 209 15.52 23.07 23.18
N HIS A 210 16.25 22.24 23.93
CA HIS A 210 17.70 22.32 24.03
C HIS A 210 18.35 21.50 22.92
N LYS A 211 19.15 22.19 22.10
CA LYS A 211 20.32 21.62 21.44
C LYS A 211 21.23 21.01 22.50
N TYR A 212 21.64 19.77 22.33
CA TYR A 212 22.72 19.18 23.14
C TYR A 212 24.02 19.19 22.34
N ASP A 213 24.97 19.98 22.83
CA ASP A 213 26.40 19.80 22.62
C ASP A 213 26.88 18.60 23.45
N LEU A 214 27.87 17.89 22.91
CA LEU A 214 28.50 16.70 23.47
C LEU A 214 29.38 17.04 24.68
N GLU A 215 28.95 16.65 25.89
CA GLU A 215 29.87 16.40 27.00
C GLU A 215 29.45 15.11 27.75
N LYS A 216 30.42 14.19 27.90
CA LYS A 216 30.27 12.89 28.59
C LYS A 216 30.07 13.10 30.10
N PRO A 217 29.30 12.21 30.76
CA PRO A 217 29.76 11.74 32.06
C PRO A 217 29.62 10.23 32.31
N ASN A 218 30.69 9.74 32.92
CA ASN A 218 30.99 8.55 33.72
C ASN A 218 29.86 7.63 34.23
N HIS A 219 30.13 6.33 34.07
CA HIS A 219 29.77 5.16 34.90
C HIS A 219 28.87 5.38 36.13
N ILE A 220 27.67 4.78 36.11
CA ILE A 220 26.97 4.31 37.31
C ILE A 220 26.36 2.93 37.00
N GLU A 221 26.56 2.01 37.94
CA GLU A 221 26.27 0.57 37.86
C GLU A 221 24.78 0.21 37.89
N ASN A 222 24.50 -0.96 37.31
CA ASN A 222 23.21 -1.64 37.20
C ASN A 222 22.54 -1.89 38.56
N VAL A 223 21.26 -1.55 38.69
CA VAL A 223 20.37 -2.10 39.71
C VAL A 223 19.17 -2.75 39.03
N PHE A 224 19.22 -4.07 38.91
CA PHE A 224 18.10 -4.92 38.53
C PHE A 224 17.10 -5.02 39.70
N PHE A 225 15.81 -4.82 39.43
CA PHE A 225 14.74 -5.23 40.35
C PHE A 225 13.79 -6.22 39.66
N ASN A 226 13.99 -7.50 39.96
CA ASN A 226 12.97 -8.54 39.89
C ASN A 226 12.37 -8.68 41.28
N ASN A 227 11.04 -8.59 41.41
CA ASN A 227 10.33 -8.97 42.64
C ASN A 227 9.31 -10.06 42.34
N THR A 228 9.63 -11.29 42.73
CA THR A 228 8.65 -12.31 43.13
C THR A 228 9.21 -13.07 44.34
N LEU A 229 8.35 -13.24 45.35
CA LEU A 229 8.67 -13.63 46.73
C LEU A 229 9.00 -15.13 46.94
N HIS A 230 9.98 -15.33 47.83
CA HIS A 230 10.23 -16.43 48.80
C HIS A 230 10.34 -17.91 48.37
N GLY A 231 11.48 -18.53 48.76
CA GLY A 231 11.47 -19.88 49.35
C GLY A 231 12.64 -20.83 49.03
N ASN A 232 13.64 -20.84 49.94
CA ASN A 232 14.59 -21.92 50.28
C ASN A 232 15.67 -22.45 49.31
N SER A 233 16.86 -22.46 49.89
CA SER A 233 18.18 -22.96 49.48
C SER A 233 18.23 -24.37 48.89
N SER A 234 18.85 -24.50 47.71
CA SER A 234 19.73 -25.61 47.34
C SER A 234 20.52 -25.23 46.08
N PHE A 235 21.85 -25.32 46.11
CA PHE A 235 22.70 -25.00 44.96
C PHE A 235 22.47 -25.99 43.80
N PRO A 236 22.07 -25.57 42.59
CA PRO A 236 22.00 -26.48 41.45
C PRO A 236 23.31 -26.49 40.66
N LYS A 237 23.78 -27.71 40.38
CA LYS A 237 24.91 -28.06 39.51
C LYS A 237 24.81 -27.40 38.13
N ARG A 238 25.97 -26.97 37.61
CA ARG A 238 26.20 -26.46 36.25
C ARG A 238 25.63 -27.42 35.20
N MET A 239 24.47 -27.09 34.62
CA MET A 239 23.88 -27.83 33.50
C MET A 239 24.53 -27.37 32.19
N ARG A 240 25.03 -28.34 31.40
CA ARG A 240 25.62 -28.10 30.06
C ARG A 240 24.56 -27.44 29.18
N ARG A 241 24.96 -26.39 28.45
CA ARG A 241 24.13 -25.75 27.41
C ARG A 241 23.73 -26.81 26.38
N SER A 242 22.46 -27.17 26.38
CA SER A 242 21.76 -27.70 25.21
C SER A 242 22.01 -26.71 24.07
N SER A 243 22.49 -27.20 22.94
CA SER A 243 22.46 -26.44 21.69
C SER A 243 20.99 -26.34 21.29
N ASP A 244 20.32 -25.30 21.78
CA ASP A 244 18.97 -24.99 21.33
C ASP A 244 19.06 -24.70 19.82
N SER A 245 18.44 -25.57 19.04
CA SER A 245 18.13 -25.33 17.64
C SER A 245 17.35 -24.02 17.59
N ALA A 246 18.00 -22.94 17.17
CA ALA A 246 17.42 -21.59 17.18
C ALA A 246 16.12 -21.58 16.37
N SER A 247 14.99 -21.40 17.05
CA SER A 247 13.71 -21.13 16.40
C SER A 247 13.88 -19.96 15.44
N PRO A 248 13.19 -19.98 14.27
CA PRO A 248 13.20 -18.85 13.36
C PRO A 248 12.85 -17.58 14.11
N SER A 249 13.61 -16.54 13.83
CA SER A 249 13.45 -15.24 14.45
C SER A 249 12.14 -14.56 14.01
N PRO A 250 11.36 -13.93 14.92
CA PRO A 250 10.10 -13.27 14.56
C PRO A 250 10.25 -12.24 13.43
N THR A 251 9.31 -12.22 12.49
CA THR A 251 9.38 -11.43 11.24
C THR A 251 8.12 -10.62 10.91
N GLU A 252 7.02 -10.79 11.65
CA GLU A 252 5.76 -10.07 11.40
C GLU A 252 5.54 -8.94 12.42
N CYS A 253 5.42 -7.71 11.93
CA CYS A 253 5.06 -6.53 12.71
C CYS A 253 3.54 -6.31 12.66
N ASP A 254 2.85 -6.61 13.77
CA ASP A 254 1.42 -6.33 13.92
C ASP A 254 1.15 -4.82 13.82
N LEU A 255 0.38 -4.42 12.80
CA LEU A 255 0.03 -3.04 12.48
C LEU A 255 -1.44 -2.76 12.80
N MET A 256 -1.69 -1.65 13.50
CA MET A 256 -3.02 -1.03 13.59
C MET A 256 -3.13 0.08 12.55
N SER A 257 -4.13 0.00 11.67
CA SER A 257 -4.43 1.02 10.67
C SER A 257 -5.64 1.85 11.09
N ILE A 258 -5.41 3.10 11.46
CA ILE A 258 -6.45 4.06 11.81
C ILE A 258 -6.79 4.90 10.58
N VAL A 259 -8.05 5.26 10.39
CA VAL A 259 -8.53 6.14 9.32
C VAL A 259 -9.33 7.28 9.92
N ASP A 260 -8.92 8.52 9.67
CA ASP A 260 -9.68 9.69 10.10
C ASP A 260 -10.96 9.89 9.27
N PHE A 261 -11.87 10.72 9.78
CA PHE A 261 -13.15 10.96 9.13
C PHE A 261 -13.01 11.61 7.75
N ASN A 262 -12.04 12.50 7.57
CA ASN A 262 -11.86 13.19 6.29
C ASN A 262 -11.42 12.22 5.19
N LEU A 263 -10.47 11.32 5.49
CA LEU A 263 -10.02 10.31 4.55
C LEU A 263 -11.11 9.26 4.32
N TYR A 264 -11.84 8.84 5.35
CA TYR A 264 -13.00 7.96 5.20
C TYR A 264 -14.03 8.55 4.22
N LYS A 265 -14.32 9.85 4.33
CA LYS A 265 -15.21 10.57 3.41
C LYS A 265 -14.63 10.64 2.00
N GLN A 266 -13.35 10.92 1.85
CA GLN A 266 -12.69 11.00 0.54
C GLN A 266 -12.69 9.64 -0.20
N LEU A 267 -12.43 8.55 0.52
CA LEU A 267 -12.49 7.20 -0.02
C LEU A 267 -13.94 6.72 -0.27
N GLY A 268 -14.90 7.56 0.08
CA GLY A 268 -16.30 7.52 -0.37
C GLY A 268 -17.27 6.88 0.62
N SER A 269 -16.95 6.96 1.91
CA SER A 269 -17.86 6.62 3.02
C SER A 269 -18.43 5.20 2.95
N ASP A 270 -17.65 4.26 2.44
CA ASP A 270 -17.95 2.82 2.43
C ASP A 270 -16.82 2.10 3.15
N PRO A 271 -17.06 1.52 4.34
CA PRO A 271 -16.01 0.84 5.11
C PRO A 271 -15.33 -0.28 4.33
N GLN A 272 -16.06 -1.03 3.51
CA GLN A 272 -15.47 -2.13 2.74
C GLN A 272 -14.56 -1.62 1.63
N LEU A 273 -14.93 -0.51 0.98
CA LEU A 273 -14.06 0.10 -0.02
C LEU A 273 -12.80 0.70 0.62
N VAL A 274 -12.93 1.34 1.79
CA VAL A 274 -11.79 1.90 2.54
C VAL A 274 -10.83 0.80 2.98
N ILE A 275 -11.36 -0.27 3.59
CA ILE A 275 -10.56 -1.44 4.01
C ILE A 275 -9.85 -2.05 2.80
N SER A 276 -10.56 -2.28 1.69
CA SER A 276 -9.98 -2.86 0.48
C SER A 276 -8.89 -1.98 -0.14
N ALA A 277 -9.10 -0.67 -0.19
CA ALA A 277 -8.10 0.28 -0.67
C ALA A 277 -6.83 0.25 0.18
N LEU A 278 -6.97 0.27 1.50
CA LEU A 278 -5.83 0.20 2.41
C LEU A 278 -5.13 -1.14 2.34
N ILE A 279 -5.84 -2.26 2.22
CA ILE A 279 -5.24 -3.58 1.98
C ILE A 279 -4.35 -3.55 0.73
N ILE A 280 -4.83 -2.98 -0.38
CA ILE A 280 -4.03 -2.85 -1.60
C ILE A 280 -2.80 -1.97 -1.38
N ALA A 281 -2.94 -0.83 -0.68
CA ALA A 281 -1.80 0.02 -0.35
C ALA A 281 -0.76 -0.71 0.51
N TYR A 282 -1.20 -1.36 1.59
CA TYR A 282 -0.30 -2.10 2.48
C TYR A 282 0.29 -3.35 1.84
N LYS A 283 -0.36 -4.00 0.86
CA LYS A 283 0.28 -5.06 0.07
C LYS A 283 1.52 -4.53 -0.66
N HIS A 284 1.47 -3.31 -1.21
CA HIS A 284 2.64 -2.68 -1.83
C HIS A 284 3.72 -2.34 -0.80
N VAL A 285 3.31 -1.84 0.37
CA VAL A 285 4.22 -1.55 1.49
C VAL A 285 4.93 -2.84 1.92
N ASP A 286 4.17 -3.86 2.31
CA ASP A 286 4.69 -5.15 2.79
C ASP A 286 5.62 -5.81 1.75
N GLU A 287 5.28 -5.73 0.46
CA GLU A 287 6.13 -6.23 -0.61
C GLU A 287 7.51 -5.55 -0.65
N ILE A 288 7.61 -4.25 -0.36
CA ILE A 288 8.88 -3.53 -0.29
C ILE A 288 9.74 -4.07 0.87
N PHE A 289 9.14 -4.23 2.05
CA PHE A 289 9.85 -4.71 3.24
C PHE A 289 10.28 -6.17 3.10
N ARG A 290 9.38 -7.08 2.71
CA ARG A 290 9.69 -8.51 2.60
C ARG A 290 10.69 -8.85 1.51
N LYS A 291 10.73 -8.06 0.42
CA LYS A 291 11.75 -8.21 -0.63
C LYS A 291 13.12 -7.67 -0.24
N THR A 292 13.19 -6.85 0.80
CA THR A 292 14.45 -6.28 1.26
C THR A 292 15.11 -7.24 2.25
N LYS A 293 16.39 -7.57 2.00
CA LYS A 293 17.20 -8.34 2.94
C LYS A 293 17.87 -7.38 3.92
N PHE A 294 17.48 -7.43 5.18
CA PHE A 294 18.00 -6.58 6.25
C PHE A 294 19.06 -7.35 7.05
N GLY A 295 20.30 -7.35 6.56
CA GLY A 295 21.37 -8.18 7.13
C GLY A 295 21.02 -9.66 6.99
N ASP A 296 20.94 -10.37 8.11
CA ASP A 296 20.51 -11.78 8.16
C ASP A 296 18.99 -11.95 8.30
N VAL A 297 18.24 -10.86 8.51
CA VAL A 297 16.79 -10.90 8.61
C VAL A 297 16.19 -10.80 7.20
N THR A 298 15.53 -11.88 6.77
CA THR A 298 14.79 -11.96 5.50
C THR A 298 13.30 -12.13 5.74
N ASN A 299 12.46 -11.76 4.75
CA ASN A 299 11.01 -11.90 4.81
C ASN A 299 10.35 -11.15 6.00
N CYS A 300 11.00 -10.10 6.49
CA CYS A 300 10.47 -9.23 7.53
C CYS A 300 9.45 -8.26 6.92
N GLY A 301 8.29 -8.12 7.54
CA GLY A 301 7.19 -7.34 6.97
C GLY A 301 6.17 -6.90 8.00
N ILE A 302 5.08 -6.33 7.50
CA ILE A 302 3.94 -5.89 8.31
C ILE A 302 2.77 -6.86 8.12
N VAL A 303 1.93 -6.96 9.14
CA VAL A 303 0.63 -7.62 9.04
C VAL A 303 -0.42 -6.74 9.71
N ILE A 304 -1.52 -6.47 9.01
CA ILE A 304 -2.58 -5.64 9.55
C ILE A 304 -3.42 -6.50 10.50
N LYS A 305 -3.43 -6.11 11.77
CA LYS A 305 -4.19 -6.80 12.83
C LYS A 305 -5.48 -6.08 13.21
N GLU A 306 -5.52 -4.77 13.03
CA GLU A 306 -6.74 -4.00 13.28
C GLU A 306 -6.91 -2.84 12.29
N PHE A 307 -8.12 -2.68 11.77
CA PHE A 307 -8.58 -1.42 11.18
C PHE A 307 -9.48 -0.68 12.17
N ARG A 308 -9.26 0.62 12.33
CA ARG A 308 -10.14 1.52 13.09
C ARG A 308 -10.52 2.72 12.25
N ILE A 309 -11.77 2.78 11.82
CA ILE A 309 -12.26 3.77 10.84
C ILE A 309 -13.22 4.71 11.53
N TYR A 310 -12.90 6.00 11.56
CA TYR A 310 -13.80 7.00 12.13
C TYR A 310 -14.83 7.45 11.09
N SER A 311 -16.11 7.19 11.39
CA SER A 311 -17.25 7.52 10.54
C SER A 311 -17.75 8.97 10.70
N ASN A 312 -17.30 9.65 11.76
CA ASN A 312 -17.60 11.05 12.05
C ASN A 312 -16.42 11.68 12.83
N TYR A 313 -16.38 13.01 12.94
CA TYR A 313 -15.45 13.67 13.85
C TYR A 313 -15.74 13.30 15.31
N THR A 314 -14.69 13.13 16.10
CA THR A 314 -14.81 12.99 17.55
C THR A 314 -15.19 14.34 18.19
N TYR A 315 -16.03 14.31 19.21
CA TYR A 315 -16.47 15.53 19.91
C TYR A 315 -15.42 16.11 20.88
N GLU A 316 -14.37 15.34 21.19
CA GLU A 316 -13.26 15.79 22.03
C GLU A 316 -12.41 16.84 21.32
N ASN A 317 -12.11 17.95 22.00
CA ASN A 317 -11.39 19.06 21.38
C ASN A 317 -9.93 18.72 20.99
N GLN A 318 -9.26 17.87 21.77
CA GLN A 318 -7.82 17.53 21.61
C GLN A 318 -7.59 16.10 21.11
N HIS A 319 -8.48 15.59 20.25
CA HIS A 319 -8.34 14.27 19.63
C HIS A 319 -7.86 14.40 18.17
N PHE A 320 -7.04 13.47 17.68
CA PHE A 320 -6.49 13.52 16.30
C PHE A 320 -7.59 13.57 15.21
N ASN A 321 -8.75 12.97 15.48
CA ASN A 321 -9.94 12.96 14.63
C ASN A 321 -10.97 14.05 15.01
N SER A 322 -10.59 15.07 15.80
CA SER A 322 -11.49 16.20 16.09
C SER A 322 -11.50 17.21 14.94
N ARG A 323 -12.59 17.98 14.85
CA ARG A 323 -12.65 19.07 13.86
C ARG A 323 -11.63 20.17 14.14
N ASN A 324 -11.27 20.38 15.41
CA ASN A 324 -10.36 21.45 15.83
C ASN A 324 -8.92 21.17 15.41
N THR A 325 -8.54 19.89 15.29
CA THR A 325 -7.19 19.50 14.86
C THR A 325 -6.99 19.55 13.35
N ASN A 326 -7.99 19.99 12.58
CA ASN A 326 -7.83 20.23 11.14
C ASN A 326 -6.96 21.45 10.83
N ASN A 327 -6.84 22.41 11.77
CA ASN A 327 -6.02 23.60 11.60
C ASN A 327 -4.56 23.40 12.09
N VAL A 328 -4.23 22.20 12.59
CA VAL A 328 -2.88 21.86 13.04
C VAL A 328 -2.04 21.58 11.80
N MET A 329 -1.13 22.50 11.50
CA MET A 329 -0.23 22.37 10.36
C MET A 329 1.04 21.58 10.73
N ASP A 330 1.55 21.69 11.95
CA ASP A 330 2.78 20.96 12.32
C ASP A 330 2.49 19.47 12.55
N SER A 331 3.14 18.61 11.76
CA SER A 331 2.95 17.16 11.77
C SER A 331 3.50 16.49 13.04
N GLY A 332 4.54 17.06 13.66
CA GLY A 332 5.07 16.61 14.95
C GLY A 332 4.09 16.88 16.08
N VAL A 333 3.54 18.09 16.14
CA VAL A 333 2.45 18.43 17.08
C VAL A 333 1.23 17.52 16.87
N PHE A 334 0.93 17.18 15.61
CA PHE A 334 -0.19 16.28 15.32
C PHE A 334 0.06 14.83 15.80
N LEU A 335 1.29 14.31 15.69
CA LEU A 335 1.67 13.03 16.29
C LEU A 335 1.59 13.05 17.82
N ASP A 336 1.95 14.17 18.47
CA ASP A 336 1.76 14.33 19.92
C ASP A 336 0.27 14.30 20.29
N ILE A 337 -0.60 14.95 19.51
CA ILE A 337 -2.05 14.86 19.72
C ILE A 337 -2.52 13.41 19.59
N MET A 338 -2.05 12.67 18.58
CA MET A 338 -2.38 11.25 18.41
C MET A 338 -1.94 10.41 19.61
N ARG A 339 -0.71 10.61 20.12
CA ARG A 339 -0.19 9.93 21.31
C ARG A 339 -1.07 10.11 22.54
N ASN A 340 -1.59 11.32 22.73
CA ASN A 340 -2.37 11.69 23.91
C ASN A 340 -3.88 11.56 23.72
N SER A 341 -4.34 11.09 22.56
CA SER A 341 -5.77 10.94 22.28
C SER A 341 -6.41 9.82 23.11
N THR A 342 -7.68 9.98 23.46
CA THR A 342 -8.46 8.94 24.15
C THR A 342 -8.37 7.60 23.42
N GLY A 343 -8.11 6.53 24.19
CA GLY A 343 -7.91 5.17 23.66
C GLY A 343 -6.49 4.86 23.18
N SER A 344 -5.52 5.77 23.35
CA SER A 344 -4.13 5.52 22.95
C SER A 344 -3.44 4.41 23.75
N SER A 345 -3.95 4.02 24.92
CA SER A 345 -3.48 2.83 25.63
C SER A 345 -3.63 1.54 24.81
N HIS A 346 -4.55 1.49 23.84
CA HIS A 346 -4.69 0.36 22.94
C HIS A 346 -3.50 0.22 21.97
N PHE A 347 -2.75 1.30 21.73
CA PHE A 347 -1.63 1.34 20.78
C PHE A 347 -0.44 0.48 21.22
N TYR A 348 -0.33 0.16 22.52
CA TYR A 348 0.70 -0.73 23.05
C TYR A 348 0.57 -2.18 22.58
N ASN A 349 -0.61 -2.58 22.09
CA ASN A 349 -0.87 -3.95 21.63
C ASN A 349 -0.30 -4.24 20.23
N PHE A 350 0.33 -3.24 19.60
CA PHE A 350 0.79 -3.31 18.21
C PHE A 350 2.27 -2.97 18.11
N CYS A 351 2.91 -3.58 17.13
CA CYS A 351 4.27 -3.26 16.77
C CYS A 351 4.38 -1.82 16.21
N LEU A 352 3.38 -1.42 15.42
CA LEU A 352 3.21 -0.07 14.88
C LEU A 352 1.74 0.34 14.86
N VAL A 353 1.48 1.64 14.97
CA VAL A 353 0.16 2.25 14.74
C VAL A 353 0.30 3.32 13.68
N HIS A 354 -0.49 3.20 12.62
CA HIS A 354 -0.49 4.12 11.50
C HIS A 354 -1.84 4.84 11.36
N LEU A 355 -1.80 6.16 11.45
CA LEU A 355 -2.93 7.03 11.15
C LEU A 355 -2.91 7.46 9.68
N ASN A 356 -3.90 6.99 8.93
CA ASN A 356 -4.21 7.43 7.59
C ASN A 356 -5.19 8.61 7.70
N CYS A 357 -4.80 9.79 7.24
CA CYS A 357 -5.65 10.98 7.35
C CYS A 357 -5.73 11.80 6.05
N LYS A 358 -6.68 12.73 6.01
CA LYS A 358 -6.71 13.79 5.00
C LYS A 358 -6.57 15.14 5.68
N LYS A 359 -5.35 15.67 5.67
CA LYS A 359 -4.94 16.95 6.27
C LYS A 359 -3.80 17.59 5.48
N THR A 360 -3.66 18.90 5.60
CA THR A 360 -2.55 19.63 4.99
C THR A 360 -1.56 20.02 6.06
N PHE A 361 -0.42 19.32 6.13
CA PHE A 361 0.65 19.68 7.05
C PHE A 361 1.52 20.82 6.50
N SER A 362 2.21 21.49 7.40
CA SER A 362 3.21 22.52 7.13
C SER A 362 4.31 21.91 6.27
N LYS A 363 4.86 22.71 5.34
CA LYS A 363 5.87 22.26 4.36
C LYS A 363 5.38 21.19 3.37
N PHE A 364 4.07 20.93 3.29
CA PHE A 364 3.47 19.97 2.36
C PHE A 364 4.02 18.54 2.54
N GLU A 365 4.25 18.15 3.79
CA GLU A 365 4.69 16.80 4.15
C GLU A 365 3.58 15.79 3.86
N SER A 366 3.93 14.67 3.22
CA SER A 366 3.00 13.56 2.96
C SER A 366 2.81 12.64 4.17
N GLY A 367 3.61 12.82 5.22
CA GLY A 367 3.56 12.03 6.44
C GLY A 367 4.57 12.51 7.47
N MET A 368 4.54 11.87 8.63
CA MET A 368 5.53 12.00 9.70
C MET A 368 5.53 10.71 10.52
N SER A 369 6.71 10.31 11.00
CA SER A 369 6.87 9.16 11.88
C SER A 369 7.72 9.53 13.08
N TYR A 370 7.38 8.94 14.23
CA TYR A 370 8.40 8.76 15.25
C TYR A 370 9.54 7.92 14.68
N TRP A 371 10.76 8.39 14.88
CA TRP A 371 11.96 7.74 14.34
C TRP A 371 12.60 6.85 15.40
N ALA A 372 12.95 5.63 15.01
CA ALA A 372 13.62 4.69 15.89
C ALA A 372 15.13 4.79 15.83
N GLN A 373 15.74 5.04 16.99
CA GLN A 373 17.18 5.03 17.16
C GLN A 373 17.67 3.71 17.79
N VAL A 374 18.86 3.29 17.38
CA VAL A 374 19.64 2.23 18.04
C VAL A 374 20.23 2.85 19.32
N SER A 375 19.43 2.92 20.37
CA SER A 375 19.85 3.28 21.73
C SER A 375 19.09 2.41 22.71
N ASP A 376 19.78 1.94 23.76
CA ASP A 376 19.20 1.16 24.87
C ASP A 376 18.53 2.07 25.92
N ASP A 377 18.52 3.38 25.69
CA ASP A 377 17.95 4.36 26.63
C ASP A 377 16.40 4.30 26.62
N HIS A 378 15.80 4.67 27.74
CA HIS A 378 14.35 4.74 28.00
C HIS A 378 13.52 5.57 27.00
N TRP A 379 14.14 6.15 25.96
CA TRP A 379 13.52 6.91 24.88
C TRP A 379 13.41 6.06 23.61
N SER A 380 12.54 5.06 23.61
CA SER A 380 12.37 4.16 22.45
C SER A 380 11.23 4.63 21.55
N ALA A 381 11.51 5.48 20.56
CA ALA A 381 10.51 5.91 19.57
C ALA A 381 10.49 4.98 18.33
N GLY A 382 9.42 4.95 17.54
CA GLY A 382 9.25 4.10 16.35
C GLY A 382 8.88 2.65 16.67
N VAL A 383 9.30 1.69 15.85
CA VAL A 383 8.89 0.27 15.96
C VAL A 383 9.14 -0.32 17.36
N CYS A 384 8.12 -1.00 17.89
CA CYS A 384 8.06 -1.50 19.28
C CYS A 384 8.29 -0.40 20.36
N GLY A 385 8.06 0.86 20.03
CA GLY A 385 8.48 2.00 20.85
C GLY A 385 7.51 2.40 21.97
N VAL A 386 8.08 2.65 23.15
CA VAL A 386 7.43 3.25 24.32
C VAL A 386 8.25 4.46 24.78
N TYR A 387 7.56 5.57 25.00
CA TYR A 387 8.14 6.81 25.52
C TYR A 387 7.81 6.95 27.01
N TYR A 388 8.82 7.13 27.86
CA TYR A 388 8.64 7.40 29.29
C TYR A 388 8.91 8.87 29.57
N ASP A 389 7.96 9.55 30.23
CA ASP A 389 8.15 10.93 30.66
C ASP A 389 9.06 11.03 31.90
N GLU A 390 9.31 12.25 32.39
CA GLU A 390 10.15 12.50 33.57
C GLU A 390 9.64 11.80 34.85
N ASN A 391 8.35 11.47 34.90
CA ASN A 391 7.72 10.75 35.99
C ASN A 391 7.66 9.23 35.74
N LEU A 392 8.36 8.73 34.71
CA LEU A 392 8.34 7.33 34.27
C LEU A 392 6.95 6.83 33.84
N THR A 393 6.06 7.74 33.42
CA THR A 393 4.77 7.38 32.87
C THR A 393 4.95 6.97 31.40
N PRO A 394 4.56 5.74 31.02
CA PRO A 394 4.70 5.29 29.64
C PRO A 394 3.61 5.95 28.77
N SER A 395 4.00 6.32 27.55
CA SER A 395 3.11 6.70 26.44
C SER A 395 3.54 5.99 25.14
N PRO A 396 2.60 5.69 24.22
CA PRO A 396 2.94 5.06 22.95
C PRO A 396 3.86 5.97 22.12
N SER A 397 4.90 5.40 21.50
CA SER A 397 5.74 6.13 20.55
C SER A 397 6.05 5.32 19.28
N ASN A 398 5.27 4.26 19.05
CA ASN A 398 5.21 3.43 17.85
C ASN A 398 4.27 4.01 16.77
N LEU A 399 4.16 5.34 16.70
CA LEU A 399 3.15 6.04 15.92
C LEU A 399 3.74 6.66 14.66
N LEU A 400 3.00 6.54 13.56
CA LEU A 400 3.22 7.29 12.33
C LEU A 400 1.89 7.80 11.75
N VAL A 401 1.98 8.83 10.93
CA VAL A 401 0.86 9.43 10.20
C VAL A 401 1.22 9.60 8.74
N THR A 402 0.31 9.24 7.84
CA THR A 402 0.41 9.57 6.41
C THR A 402 -0.83 10.35 6.02
N THR A 403 -0.64 11.45 5.29
CA THR A 403 -1.73 12.35 4.91
C THR A 403 -1.96 12.41 3.41
N GLU A 404 -3.23 12.46 3.06
CA GLU A 404 -3.70 12.95 1.77
C GLU A 404 -3.91 14.46 1.89
N SER A 405 -3.09 15.26 1.20
CA SER A 405 -3.15 16.72 1.23
C SER A 405 -3.69 17.34 -0.07
N SER A 406 -4.24 16.53 -0.97
CA SER A 406 -4.61 16.93 -2.33
C SER A 406 -6.12 17.09 -2.45
N ASP A 407 -6.57 18.20 -3.03
CA ASP A 407 -7.98 18.34 -3.40
C ASP A 407 -8.34 17.58 -4.68
N LEU A 408 -7.33 17.13 -5.44
CA LEU A 408 -7.47 16.41 -6.71
C LEU A 408 -7.57 14.89 -6.54
N GLY A 409 -7.56 14.39 -5.31
CA GLY A 409 -7.43 12.96 -5.01
C GLY A 409 -5.98 12.49 -5.03
N ILE A 410 -5.74 11.34 -4.39
CA ILE A 410 -4.44 10.68 -4.35
C ILE A 410 -4.47 9.37 -5.11
N ARG A 411 -3.41 9.16 -5.88
CA ARG A 411 -3.12 7.85 -6.47
C ARG A 411 -2.75 6.91 -5.35
N LEU A 412 -3.46 5.81 -5.21
CA LEU A 412 -3.27 4.87 -4.11
C LEU A 412 -1.83 4.35 -4.04
N ILE A 413 -1.16 4.25 -5.20
CA ILE A 413 0.24 3.84 -5.29
C ILE A 413 1.22 4.89 -4.72
N ASP A 414 0.97 6.19 -4.88
CA ASP A 414 1.81 7.22 -4.27
C ASP A 414 1.61 7.24 -2.75
N TYR A 415 0.36 7.04 -2.32
CA TYR A 415 0.03 6.94 -0.90
C TYR A 415 0.77 5.76 -0.28
N ALA A 416 0.80 4.60 -0.92
CA ALA A 416 1.56 3.43 -0.47
C ALA A 416 3.08 3.71 -0.32
N LEU A 417 3.68 4.53 -1.20
CA LEU A 417 5.09 4.94 -1.03
C LEU A 417 5.29 5.85 0.17
N ALA A 418 4.38 6.80 0.39
CA ALA A 418 4.44 7.66 1.56
C ALA A 418 4.34 6.83 2.86
N ILE A 419 3.41 5.87 2.91
CA ILE A 419 3.31 4.93 4.04
C ILE A 419 4.61 4.15 4.22
N ALA A 420 5.17 3.59 3.14
CA ALA A 420 6.41 2.82 3.21
C ALA A 420 7.61 3.67 3.68
N HIS A 421 7.66 4.94 3.26
CA HIS A 421 8.67 5.90 3.70
C HIS A 421 8.57 6.16 5.20
N GLU A 422 7.38 6.45 5.71
CA GLU A 422 7.17 6.70 7.15
C GLU A 422 7.44 5.46 7.99
N ILE A 423 7.04 4.26 7.53
CA ILE A 423 7.42 3.02 8.20
C ILE A 423 8.93 2.80 8.14
N GLY A 424 9.61 3.21 7.06
CA GLY A 424 11.07 3.20 6.97
C GLY A 424 11.73 4.04 8.06
N HIS A 425 11.16 5.21 8.39
CA HIS A 425 11.57 6.00 9.56
C HIS A 425 11.26 5.29 10.88
N ALA A 426 10.06 4.72 11.03
CA ALA A 426 9.70 3.95 12.21
C ALA A 426 10.63 2.75 12.45
N TRP A 427 11.18 2.16 11.37
CA TRP A 427 12.14 1.05 11.39
C TRP A 427 13.60 1.52 11.45
N GLY A 428 13.84 2.83 11.58
CA GLY A 428 15.14 3.40 11.94
C GLY A 428 15.96 3.96 10.78
N SER A 429 15.41 4.05 9.57
CA SER A 429 16.09 4.75 8.48
C SER A 429 16.01 6.27 8.63
N HIS A 430 17.09 6.96 8.29
CA HIS A 430 17.08 8.40 8.01
C HIS A 430 16.84 8.65 6.52
N HIS A 431 16.74 9.94 6.16
CA HIS A 431 16.75 10.34 4.76
C HIS A 431 18.10 10.05 4.07
N ASP A 432 18.01 9.60 2.82
CA ASP A 432 19.12 9.48 1.89
C ASP A 432 19.65 10.86 1.47
N ASN A 433 20.93 11.13 1.72
CA ASN A 433 21.52 12.44 1.48
C ASN A 433 23.00 12.34 1.08
N ARG A 434 23.63 13.50 0.81
CA ARG A 434 25.04 13.52 0.36
C ARG A 434 25.99 13.11 1.48
N THR A 435 25.65 13.42 2.74
CA THR A 435 26.53 13.18 3.88
C THR A 435 26.60 11.72 4.28
N ASN A 436 25.54 10.93 4.06
CA ASN A 436 25.55 9.48 4.27
C ASN A 436 25.96 8.69 3.00
N GLY A 437 26.24 9.35 1.88
CA GLY A 437 26.68 8.72 0.65
C GLY A 437 25.55 8.10 -0.20
N CYS A 438 24.30 8.05 0.28
CA CYS A 438 23.18 7.43 -0.43
C CYS A 438 22.31 8.41 -1.25
N HIS A 439 22.86 9.57 -1.61
CA HIS A 439 22.14 10.54 -2.43
C HIS A 439 21.92 10.16 -3.91
N THR A 440 22.55 9.12 -4.43
CA THR A 440 22.39 8.74 -5.85
C THR A 440 21.22 7.79 -6.03
N GLY A 441 20.42 7.99 -7.07
CA GLY A 441 19.30 7.11 -7.42
C GLY A 441 17.97 7.44 -6.71
N PRO A 442 16.85 6.99 -7.28
CA PRO A 442 15.51 7.19 -6.74
C PRO A 442 15.20 6.14 -5.67
N HIS A 443 15.65 6.33 -4.43
CA HIS A 443 15.35 5.42 -3.32
C HIS A 443 14.15 5.88 -2.49
N LEU A 444 13.55 4.96 -1.74
CA LEU A 444 12.36 5.20 -0.92
C LEU A 444 12.58 6.32 0.10
N MET A 445 13.75 6.36 0.75
CA MET A 445 14.03 7.27 1.88
C MET A 445 14.57 8.63 1.42
N LYS A 446 14.23 9.07 0.20
CA LYS A 446 14.55 10.42 -0.25
C LYS A 446 13.75 11.46 0.52
N SER A 447 14.41 12.53 0.96
CA SER A 447 13.77 13.64 1.69
C SER A 447 12.77 14.46 0.87
N ARG A 448 12.60 14.14 -0.42
CA ARG A 448 11.62 14.76 -1.29
C ARG A 448 10.92 13.64 -2.03
N ALA A 449 9.60 13.71 -2.07
CA ALA A 449 8.80 12.84 -2.91
C ALA A 449 9.37 12.88 -4.33
N LEU A 450 9.48 11.71 -4.93
CA LEU A 450 9.80 11.52 -6.34
C LEU A 450 8.52 11.02 -6.99
N PRO A 451 7.57 11.92 -7.34
CA PRO A 451 6.24 11.53 -7.76
C PRO A 451 6.34 10.61 -8.97
N GLY A 452 5.60 9.50 -8.92
CA GLY A 452 5.22 8.67 -10.06
C GLY A 452 6.22 7.67 -10.62
N ASN A 453 7.44 7.52 -10.08
CA ASN A 453 8.31 6.40 -10.46
C ASN A 453 8.29 5.26 -9.43
N PHE A 454 7.10 4.75 -9.09
CA PHE A 454 6.95 3.70 -8.07
C PHE A 454 7.96 2.56 -8.25
N ILE A 455 8.16 2.09 -9.48
CA ILE A 455 9.01 0.94 -9.75
C ILE A 455 10.47 1.20 -9.36
N HIS A 456 10.95 2.42 -9.55
CA HIS A 456 12.32 2.78 -9.20
C HIS A 456 12.41 3.20 -7.73
N THR A 457 11.40 3.89 -7.19
CA THR A 457 11.39 4.44 -5.82
C THR A 457 11.03 3.43 -4.73
N ALA A 458 10.36 2.33 -5.05
CA ALA A 458 9.94 1.28 -4.12
C ALA A 458 11.09 0.36 -3.67
N LYS A 459 12.27 0.93 -3.38
CA LYS A 459 13.47 0.23 -2.89
C LYS A 459 14.25 1.07 -1.90
N PHE A 460 14.69 0.44 -0.81
CA PHE A 460 15.61 1.06 0.15
C PHE A 460 17.01 1.23 -0.45
N SER A 461 17.70 2.30 -0.05
CA SER A 461 19.12 2.47 -0.36
C SER A 461 19.97 1.54 0.52
N PRO A 462 21.26 1.31 0.16
CA PRO A 462 22.18 0.58 1.04
C PRO A 462 22.31 1.19 2.45
N CYS A 463 22.17 2.52 2.59
CA CYS A 463 22.22 3.20 3.88
C CYS A 463 20.99 2.87 4.73
N SER A 464 19.80 2.96 4.14
CA SER A 464 18.55 2.59 4.79
C SER A 464 18.54 1.13 5.22
N VAL A 465 18.99 0.22 4.34
CA VAL A 465 19.12 -1.20 4.67
C VAL A 465 20.04 -1.37 5.88
N LYS A 466 21.21 -0.73 5.89
CA LYS A 466 22.15 -0.83 7.01
C LYS A 466 21.54 -0.36 8.34
N SER A 467 20.89 0.80 8.37
CA SER A 467 20.30 1.35 9.60
C SER A 467 19.13 0.53 10.11
N ILE A 468 18.24 0.08 9.21
CA ILE A 468 17.10 -0.77 9.57
C ILE A 468 17.59 -2.12 10.09
N SER A 469 18.60 -2.73 9.45
CA SER A 469 19.17 -4.01 9.89
C SER A 469 19.67 -3.94 11.33
N ALA A 470 20.44 -2.90 11.66
CA ALA A 470 20.96 -2.69 13.01
C ALA A 470 19.85 -2.53 14.06
N LEU A 471 18.74 -1.87 13.71
CA LEU A 471 17.60 -1.73 14.61
C LEU A 471 16.82 -3.04 14.79
N LEU A 472 16.58 -3.77 13.70
CA LEU A 472 15.83 -5.03 13.75
C LEU A 472 16.55 -6.10 14.58
N GLU A 473 17.88 -6.12 14.60
CA GLU A 473 18.66 -7.04 15.45
C GLU A 473 18.31 -6.91 16.94
N ILE A 474 18.05 -5.68 17.41
CA ILE A 474 17.80 -5.42 18.82
C ILE A 474 16.30 -5.33 19.16
N ARG A 475 15.45 -4.82 18.26
CA ARG A 475 14.06 -4.47 18.60
C ARG A 475 13.01 -5.52 18.23
N ARG A 476 13.24 -6.33 17.18
CA ARG A 476 12.18 -7.24 16.69
C ARG A 476 11.69 -8.20 17.77
N LYS A 477 12.60 -8.66 18.64
CA LYS A 477 12.31 -9.57 19.77
C LYS A 477 11.33 -8.98 20.79
N ASN A 478 11.10 -7.68 20.79
CA ASN A 478 10.24 -7.01 21.76
C ASN A 478 8.76 -7.12 21.39
N CYS A 479 8.42 -7.16 20.10
CA CYS A 479 7.02 -7.09 19.67
C CYS A 479 6.66 -7.82 18.37
N PHE A 480 7.63 -8.23 17.56
CA PHE A 480 7.34 -8.98 16.34
C PHE A 480 6.87 -10.40 16.68
N GLN A 481 6.03 -10.94 15.81
CA GLN A 481 5.47 -12.27 15.92
C GLN A 481 6.09 -13.22 14.90
N ASP A 482 5.99 -14.52 15.19
CA ASP A 482 6.33 -15.56 14.24
C ASP A 482 5.38 -15.51 13.05
N SER A 483 5.88 -15.85 11.86
CA SER A 483 5.08 -15.72 10.66
C SER A 483 3.89 -16.68 10.69
N THR A 484 2.69 -16.13 10.54
CA THR A 484 1.44 -16.90 10.49
C THR A 484 0.97 -17.18 9.06
N ALA A 485 1.64 -16.59 8.06
CA ALA A 485 1.28 -16.71 6.66
C ALA A 485 1.63 -18.09 6.09
N SER A 486 0.62 -18.80 5.58
CA SER A 486 0.84 -19.94 4.70
C SER A 486 1.01 -19.43 3.25
N PRO A 487 2.06 -19.83 2.51
CA PRO A 487 2.20 -19.43 1.13
C PRO A 487 0.99 -19.89 0.32
N SER A 488 0.42 -19.02 -0.51
CA SER A 488 -0.70 -19.43 -1.34
C SER A 488 -0.21 -20.38 -2.43
N THR A 489 -0.78 -21.58 -2.44
CA THR A 489 -0.46 -22.63 -3.43
C THR A 489 -0.84 -22.13 -4.82
N CYS A 490 -2.00 -21.48 -4.97
CA CYS A 490 -2.47 -20.93 -6.24
C CYS A 490 -1.49 -19.94 -6.91
N LEU A 491 -0.84 -19.02 -6.15
CA LEU A 491 0.16 -18.12 -6.73
C LEU A 491 1.44 -18.86 -7.14
N SER A 492 1.82 -19.86 -6.34
CA SER A 492 2.97 -20.71 -6.61
C SER A 492 2.74 -21.56 -7.87
N ASP A 493 1.52 -22.06 -8.06
CA ASP A 493 1.09 -22.82 -9.23
C ASP A 493 1.03 -21.92 -10.47
N LEU A 494 0.53 -20.69 -10.37
CA LEU A 494 0.56 -19.71 -11.46
C LEU A 494 1.99 -19.38 -11.91
N ALA A 495 2.94 -19.34 -10.98
CA ALA A 495 4.36 -19.14 -11.30
C ALA A 495 4.99 -20.41 -11.91
N SER A 496 4.66 -21.59 -11.38
CA SER A 496 5.27 -22.87 -11.74
C SER A 496 4.76 -23.46 -13.05
N ALA A 497 3.45 -23.39 -13.31
CA ALA A 497 2.81 -23.84 -14.55
C ALA A 497 3.33 -23.12 -15.81
N ARG A 498 4.10 -22.05 -15.62
CA ARG A 498 4.74 -21.30 -16.70
C ARG A 498 6.20 -21.68 -16.92
N ASN A 499 6.96 -21.97 -15.85
CA ASN A 499 8.37 -22.39 -15.99
C ASN A 499 8.50 -23.69 -16.79
N SER A 500 7.47 -24.54 -16.78
CA SER A 500 7.38 -25.74 -17.63
C SER A 500 7.23 -25.44 -19.13
N LYS A 501 6.66 -24.30 -19.53
CA LYS A 501 6.54 -23.92 -20.96
C LYS A 501 7.84 -23.42 -21.58
N THR A 502 8.80 -22.99 -20.77
CA THR A 502 10.11 -22.49 -21.23
C THR A 502 11.20 -23.56 -21.37
N GLN A 503 10.91 -24.83 -21.04
CA GLN A 503 11.88 -25.94 -21.18
C GLN A 503 11.58 -26.92 -22.33
N THR A 504 10.56 -26.67 -23.15
CA THR A 504 10.29 -27.46 -24.36
C THR A 504 10.53 -26.62 -25.62
N SER A 505 11.76 -26.18 -25.83
CA SER A 505 12.23 -25.79 -27.16
C SER A 505 13.60 -26.40 -27.39
N ASP A 506 13.60 -27.72 -27.63
CA ASP A 506 14.73 -28.35 -28.30
C ASP A 506 14.45 -28.43 -29.80
N ASN A 507 15.47 -28.10 -30.56
CA ASN A 507 15.43 -27.75 -31.97
C ASN A 507 14.94 -28.92 -32.86
N THR A 508 14.05 -28.63 -33.82
CA THR A 508 14.31 -28.81 -35.27
C THR A 508 13.14 -28.35 -36.14
N ARG A 509 13.49 -27.57 -37.18
CA ARG A 509 12.75 -27.24 -38.42
C ARG A 509 11.89 -25.96 -38.44
N ARG A 510 12.14 -25.16 -39.49
CA ARG A 510 11.58 -23.84 -39.86
C ARG A 510 10.74 -24.01 -41.15
N PRO A 511 9.96 -23.02 -41.60
CA PRO A 511 8.67 -22.56 -41.07
C PRO A 511 7.53 -22.77 -42.08
N GLU A 512 6.28 -22.89 -41.63
CA GLU A 512 5.13 -22.63 -42.48
C GLU A 512 4.00 -21.95 -41.70
N THR A 513 3.36 -21.02 -42.39
CA THR A 513 2.41 -20.02 -41.92
C THR A 513 1.10 -20.63 -41.42
N THR A 514 0.71 -20.38 -40.17
CA THR A 514 -0.71 -20.30 -39.76
C THR A 514 -0.83 -19.56 -38.42
N GLU A 515 -1.84 -18.69 -38.32
CA GLU A 515 -2.25 -18.03 -37.07
C GLU A 515 -2.57 -19.09 -36.01
N HIS A 516 -1.79 -19.14 -34.94
CA HIS A 516 -2.08 -19.99 -33.79
C HIS A 516 -2.75 -19.18 -32.69
N THR A 517 -3.97 -19.58 -32.34
CA THR A 517 -4.69 -19.09 -31.18
C THR A 517 -4.01 -19.62 -29.92
N ASP A 518 -3.51 -18.72 -29.09
CA ASP A 518 -2.90 -19.03 -27.79
C ASP A 518 -3.95 -19.55 -26.79
N ASN A 519 -4.32 -20.83 -26.91
CA ASN A 519 -5.10 -21.54 -25.91
C ASN A 519 -4.16 -22.12 -24.84
N VAL A 520 -4.22 -21.53 -23.64
CA VAL A 520 -3.62 -22.10 -22.44
C VAL A 520 -4.50 -23.25 -21.98
N ASP A 521 -4.01 -24.49 -22.05
CA ASP A 521 -4.70 -25.64 -21.47
C ASP A 521 -4.66 -25.54 -19.94
N LEU A 522 -5.80 -25.20 -19.35
CA LEU A 522 -5.99 -24.93 -17.91
C LEU A 522 -6.08 -26.22 -17.08
N CYS A 523 -6.12 -27.40 -17.71
CA CYS A 523 -6.33 -28.68 -17.01
C CYS A 523 -5.04 -29.36 -16.52
N CYS A 524 -3.87 -28.78 -16.77
CA CYS A 524 -2.58 -29.34 -16.36
C CYS A 524 -2.04 -28.63 -15.10
N THR A 525 -2.48 -29.05 -13.91
CA THR A 525 -1.76 -28.78 -12.65
C THR A 525 -1.07 -30.05 -12.17
N ALA A 526 0.24 -29.97 -11.92
CA ALA A 526 1.02 -31.10 -11.39
C ALA A 526 0.75 -31.25 -9.89
N THR A 527 -0.26 -32.05 -9.52
CA THR A 527 -0.43 -32.50 -8.13
C THR A 527 0.51 -33.67 -7.88
N GLN A 528 1.65 -33.41 -7.21
CA GLN A 528 2.42 -34.46 -6.55
C GLN A 528 1.94 -34.60 -5.11
N THR A 529 1.04 -35.56 -4.87
CA THR A 529 0.92 -36.20 -3.55
C THR A 529 1.48 -37.62 -3.69
N THR A 530 2.67 -37.80 -3.11
CA THR A 530 3.38 -39.09 -3.07
C THR A 530 2.66 -40.06 -2.14
N ASN A 531 2.21 -41.20 -2.67
CA ASN A 531 2.35 -42.54 -2.07
C ASN A 531 1.64 -43.60 -2.93
N VAL A 532 2.22 -43.97 -4.07
CA VAL A 532 2.04 -45.32 -4.65
C VAL A 532 3.33 -45.71 -5.38
N SER A 533 3.82 -46.90 -5.07
CA SER A 533 4.98 -47.56 -5.67
C SER A 533 4.75 -47.91 -7.15
N SER A 534 5.83 -47.81 -7.92
CA SER A 534 6.12 -48.45 -9.22
C SER A 534 5.35 -48.01 -10.48
N ASN A 535 6.15 -47.47 -11.42
CA ASN A 535 6.00 -47.50 -12.88
C ASN A 535 4.69 -47.03 -13.53
N ALA A 536 4.60 -45.71 -13.82
CA ALA A 536 4.07 -45.18 -15.08
C ALA A 536 4.30 -43.65 -15.17
N GLN A 537 5.16 -43.20 -16.08
CA GLN A 537 5.11 -41.83 -16.59
C GLN A 537 3.95 -41.77 -17.60
N LEU A 538 2.89 -41.04 -17.28
CA LEU A 538 1.82 -40.73 -18.23
C LEU A 538 1.96 -39.27 -18.69
N PRO A 539 2.10 -39.01 -20.00
CA PRO A 539 1.98 -37.66 -20.55
C PRO A 539 0.52 -37.22 -20.52
N CYS A 540 0.28 -35.92 -20.33
CA CYS A 540 -1.03 -35.27 -20.35
C CYS A 540 -1.83 -35.69 -21.60
N SER A 541 -2.81 -36.58 -21.44
CA SER A 541 -3.69 -36.99 -22.54
C SER A 541 -5.13 -36.58 -22.25
N LEU A 542 -5.62 -35.66 -23.08
CA LEU A 542 -7.00 -35.54 -23.56
C LEU A 542 -8.09 -35.39 -22.47
N SER A 543 -8.13 -34.24 -21.81
CA SER A 543 -9.32 -33.77 -21.09
C SER A 543 -10.25 -32.98 -22.01
N ASN A 544 -11.56 -33.12 -21.81
CA ASN A 544 -12.56 -32.28 -22.48
C ASN A 544 -12.29 -30.79 -22.19
N LYS A 545 -12.21 -29.98 -23.24
CA LYS A 545 -11.82 -28.54 -23.20
C LYS A 545 -12.69 -27.67 -22.29
N ASP A 546 -13.87 -28.16 -21.89
CA ASP A 546 -14.85 -27.36 -21.17
C ASP A 546 -14.99 -27.70 -19.67
N ASN A 547 -14.33 -28.76 -19.15
CA ASN A 547 -14.56 -29.13 -17.74
C ASN A 547 -13.47 -29.95 -17.00
N CYS A 548 -12.27 -30.17 -17.57
CA CYS A 548 -11.18 -30.91 -16.92
C CYS A 548 -11.58 -32.26 -16.28
N THR A 549 -12.55 -32.96 -16.88
CA THR A 549 -12.98 -34.30 -16.46
C THR A 549 -12.49 -35.37 -17.44
N VAL A 550 -12.19 -36.57 -16.92
CA VAL A 550 -11.86 -37.74 -17.73
C VAL A 550 -13.10 -38.14 -18.53
N ALA A 551 -12.96 -38.30 -19.85
CA ALA A 551 -14.07 -38.75 -20.70
C ALA A 551 -14.53 -40.17 -20.27
N PRO A 552 -15.85 -40.46 -20.28
CA PRO A 552 -16.36 -41.80 -20.01
C PRO A 552 -15.75 -42.84 -20.97
N ALA A 553 -15.47 -44.03 -20.46
CA ALA A 553 -14.96 -45.14 -21.26
C ALA A 553 -15.94 -45.45 -22.43
N GLY A 554 -15.45 -45.36 -23.67
CA GLY A 554 -16.22 -45.70 -24.88
C GLY A 554 -16.53 -44.54 -25.85
N HIS A 555 -16.03 -43.32 -25.61
CA HIS A 555 -16.17 -42.24 -26.60
C HIS A 555 -15.33 -42.54 -27.88
N PRO A 556 -15.92 -42.51 -29.09
CA PRO A 556 -15.19 -42.77 -30.32
C PRO A 556 -14.27 -41.61 -30.67
N TYR A 557 -13.00 -41.91 -30.95
CA TYR A 557 -12.01 -40.97 -31.47
C TYR A 557 -12.24 -40.77 -32.97
N GLY A 558 -12.46 -39.53 -33.40
CA GLY A 558 -12.68 -39.19 -34.81
C GLY A 558 -11.39 -39.24 -35.63
N ASP A 559 -11.43 -40.00 -36.71
CA ASP A 559 -10.40 -40.04 -37.76
C ASP A 559 -10.17 -38.66 -38.38
N VAL A 560 -8.91 -38.25 -38.43
CA VAL A 560 -8.45 -37.09 -39.19
C VAL A 560 -7.97 -37.61 -40.55
N SER A 561 -8.76 -37.39 -41.59
CA SER A 561 -8.28 -37.45 -42.98
C SER A 561 -7.86 -36.06 -43.43
N TYR A 562 -6.72 -36.02 -44.13
CA TYR A 562 -5.87 -34.88 -44.48
C TYR A 562 -6.54 -33.60 -44.98
#